data_AF-A0A1C0SHC2-F1
#
_entry.id   AF-A0A1C0SHC2-F1
#
_cell.length_a   1.000
_cell.length_b   1.000
_cell.length_c   1.000
_cell.angle_alpha   90.00
_cell.angle_beta   90.00
_cell.angle_gamma   90.00
#
_symmetry.space_group_name_H-M   'P 1'
#
loop_
_entity.id
_entity.type
_entity.pdbx_description
1 polymer ?
#
loop_
_entity_poly.entity_id
_entity_poly.type
_entity_poly.pdbx_seq_one_letter_code
_entity_poly.pdbx_strand_id
1 'polypeptide(L)'
;MVAAAAQAMRSAFDGTSTAPSEEEKRQVFNTYIELEKSRQERREGSRSRWSTPLAVALTGLITLTGNFIFDYLRADNQASIAAISARQQFQYKILEKELADKKTEVERAKVLLFLVRIGVLDQLNQPEIEKIALAALPPDSPVGIPSLRSGEVRQYLNAVGRADIAGLLSDRAIELFFKHEAMTESSYIRTTRNGPRKDFFGSVSIGFGYSLFNVTRQKFEADWGDILDDDVVEKLVPALGLRGDAVDAFLASDAGKVSISYAEAKDNFIRTTFGPYAGRLLTSIPQARELSPDCFGAVMSVAYFKGFTFDSNAVRNEGMRSLKKAIEERDLGSIPGIIRSLDTMRRLPGVQQRLDELASLCEAP
;
A
#
# COMPACT_ATOMS: atom_id res chain seq x y z
N MET A 1 26.15 43.72 -12.35
CA MET A 1 24.96 42.91 -12.72
C MET A 1 24.22 42.34 -11.51
N VAL A 2 24.87 41.64 -10.57
CA VAL A 2 24.21 41.10 -9.36
C VAL A 2 23.53 42.18 -8.50
N ALA A 3 24.14 43.37 -8.40
CA ALA A 3 23.56 44.50 -7.66
C ALA A 3 22.28 45.08 -8.31
N ALA A 4 22.21 45.10 -9.65
CA ALA A 4 21.02 45.58 -10.37
C ALA A 4 19.84 44.60 -10.25
N ALA A 5 20.12 43.29 -10.30
CA ALA A 5 19.11 42.26 -10.05
C ALA A 5 18.60 42.30 -8.60
N ALA A 6 19.48 42.55 -7.63
CA ALA A 6 19.09 42.69 -6.23
C ALA A 6 18.25 43.97 -5.96
N GLN A 7 18.50 45.05 -6.71
CA GLN A 7 17.76 46.31 -6.58
C GLN A 7 16.37 46.23 -7.24
N ALA A 8 16.24 45.55 -8.38
CA ALA A 8 14.95 45.24 -9.00
C ALA A 8 14.09 44.28 -8.15
N MET A 9 14.71 43.32 -7.47
CA MET A 9 14.01 42.44 -6.52
C MET A 9 13.57 43.17 -5.24
N ARG A 10 14.29 44.21 -4.80
CA ARG A 10 13.88 45.06 -3.66
C ARG A 10 12.72 45.98 -4.02
N SER A 11 12.71 46.60 -5.20
CA SER A 11 11.60 47.47 -5.62
C SER A 11 10.29 46.71 -5.87
N ALA A 12 10.37 45.43 -6.24
CA ALA A 12 9.20 44.55 -6.35
C ALA A 12 8.59 44.16 -4.99
N PHE A 13 9.34 44.32 -3.89
CA PHE A 13 8.93 43.92 -2.54
C PHE A 13 8.26 45.07 -1.75
N ASP A 14 8.51 46.34 -2.11
CA ASP A 14 7.91 47.53 -1.50
C ASP A 14 6.47 47.84 -1.99
N GLY A 15 5.79 46.84 -2.56
CA GLY A 15 4.33 46.86 -2.79
C GLY A 15 3.79 47.88 -3.79
N THR A 16 4.63 48.57 -4.57
CA THR A 16 4.20 49.65 -5.47
C THR A 16 4.57 49.46 -6.94
N SER A 17 4.97 48.26 -7.38
CA SER A 17 5.40 48.04 -8.77
C SER A 17 4.49 47.08 -9.56
N THR A 18 4.19 47.45 -10.80
CA THR A 18 3.52 46.62 -11.82
C THR A 18 4.39 45.44 -12.22
N ALA A 19 3.77 44.36 -12.69
CA ALA A 19 4.45 43.13 -13.11
C ALA A 19 5.68 43.39 -14.02
N PRO A 20 6.79 42.66 -13.83
CA PRO A 20 8.04 42.88 -14.57
C PRO A 20 7.82 42.71 -16.06
N SER A 21 8.49 43.56 -16.84
CA SER A 21 8.41 43.55 -18.30
C SER A 21 9.01 42.26 -18.87
N GLU A 22 8.56 41.86 -20.06
CA GLU A 22 9.09 40.67 -20.75
C GLU A 22 10.61 40.76 -21.02
N GLU A 23 11.15 41.98 -21.11
CA GLU A 23 12.58 42.21 -21.31
C GLU A 23 13.39 41.91 -20.04
N GLU A 24 12.89 42.29 -18.87
CA GLU A 24 13.50 41.95 -17.57
C GLU A 24 13.46 40.44 -17.31
N LYS A 25 12.36 39.76 -17.66
CA LYS A 25 12.26 38.30 -17.55
C LYS A 25 13.30 37.59 -18.40
N ARG A 26 13.49 38.04 -19.65
CA ARG A 26 14.52 37.49 -20.56
C ARG A 26 15.94 37.71 -20.03
N GLN A 27 16.21 38.86 -19.43
CA GLN A 27 17.53 39.19 -18.90
C GLN A 27 17.90 38.32 -17.68
N VAL A 28 16.93 38.06 -16.80
CA VAL A 28 17.09 37.13 -15.67
C VAL A 28 17.29 35.69 -16.16
N PHE A 29 16.52 35.25 -17.16
CA PHE A 29 16.66 33.92 -17.75
C PHE A 29 18.04 33.70 -18.38
N ASN A 30 18.55 34.67 -19.14
CA ASN A 30 19.87 34.55 -19.76
C ASN A 30 21.00 34.53 -18.71
N THR A 31 20.87 35.31 -17.64
CA THR A 31 21.81 35.31 -16.52
C THR A 31 21.84 33.96 -15.81
N TYR A 32 20.68 33.30 -15.70
CA TYR A 32 20.55 31.95 -15.13
C TYR A 32 21.22 30.88 -16.00
N ILE A 33 21.04 30.94 -17.33
CA ILE A 33 21.68 30.02 -18.29
C ILE A 33 23.22 30.11 -18.21
N GLU A 34 23.78 31.31 -18.06
CA GLU A 34 25.23 31.50 -17.92
C GLU A 34 25.77 30.95 -16.58
N LEU A 35 25.00 31.09 -15.50
CA LEU A 35 25.33 30.53 -14.19
C LEU A 35 25.34 29.00 -14.20
N GLU A 36 24.40 28.36 -14.89
CA GLU A 36 24.38 26.90 -15.02
C GLU A 36 25.50 26.36 -15.91
N LYS A 37 25.85 27.05 -17.01
CA LYS A 37 27.05 26.69 -17.79
C LYS A 37 28.32 26.72 -16.95
N SER A 38 28.49 27.75 -16.11
CA SER A 38 29.66 27.85 -15.21
C SER A 38 29.70 26.77 -14.12
N ARG A 39 28.54 26.22 -13.72
CA ARG A 39 28.45 25.11 -12.76
C ARG A 39 28.71 23.75 -13.41
N GLN A 40 28.30 23.59 -14.67
CA GLN A 40 28.54 22.39 -15.46
C GLN A 40 30.04 22.22 -15.72
N GLU A 41 30.75 23.30 -16.05
CA GLU A 41 32.22 23.31 -16.22
C GLU A 41 32.97 22.97 -14.92
N ARG A 42 32.42 23.32 -13.74
CA ARG A 42 33.00 22.93 -12.43
C ARG A 42 32.75 21.46 -12.07
N ARG A 43 31.80 20.78 -12.71
CA ARG A 43 31.41 19.38 -12.39
C ARG A 43 32.17 18.32 -13.18
N GLU A 44 32.93 18.69 -14.20
CA GLU A 44 33.72 17.73 -14.99
C GLU A 44 34.92 17.12 -14.23
N GLY A 45 35.24 17.62 -13.02
CA GLY A 45 36.33 17.11 -12.17
C GLY A 45 36.01 15.89 -11.28
N SER A 46 34.78 15.32 -11.29
CA SER A 46 34.34 14.33 -10.28
C SER A 46 33.68 13.06 -10.86
N ARG A 47 34.28 12.45 -11.90
CA ARG A 47 33.60 11.43 -12.72
C ARG A 47 33.72 9.94 -12.32
N SER A 48 34.12 9.59 -11.09
CA SER A 48 34.41 8.16 -10.78
C SER A 48 33.32 7.36 -10.04
N ARG A 49 32.18 7.92 -9.62
CA ARG A 49 31.24 7.21 -8.71
C ARG A 49 29.79 7.00 -9.20
N TRP A 50 29.44 7.39 -10.43
CA TRP A 50 28.04 7.41 -10.91
C TRP A 50 27.80 6.70 -12.25
N SER A 51 28.63 5.72 -12.62
CA SER A 51 28.64 5.15 -13.98
C SER A 51 27.69 3.96 -14.23
N THR A 52 26.87 3.55 -13.25
CA THR A 52 25.92 2.45 -13.47
C THR A 52 24.67 2.93 -14.22
N PRO A 53 24.16 2.20 -15.23
CA PRO A 53 22.98 2.60 -16.01
C PRO A 53 21.76 2.95 -15.16
N LEU A 54 21.47 2.18 -14.10
CA LEU A 54 20.41 2.44 -13.13
C LEU A 54 20.56 3.83 -12.46
N ALA A 55 21.75 4.15 -11.96
CA ALA A 55 22.02 5.42 -11.30
C ALA A 55 21.93 6.62 -12.25
N VAL A 56 22.35 6.45 -13.51
CA VAL A 56 22.24 7.48 -14.54
C VAL A 56 20.78 7.77 -14.89
N ALA A 57 19.97 6.72 -15.08
CA ALA A 57 18.53 6.86 -15.39
C ALA A 57 17.76 7.54 -14.24
N LEU A 58 17.99 7.11 -12.99
CA LEU A 58 17.35 7.72 -11.82
C LEU A 58 17.80 9.18 -11.60
N THR A 59 19.08 9.50 -11.80
CA THR A 59 19.57 10.88 -11.66
C THR A 59 18.93 11.82 -12.69
N GLY A 60 18.71 11.35 -13.91
CA GLY A 60 17.98 12.08 -14.95
C GLY A 60 16.53 12.35 -14.56
N LEU A 61 15.82 11.35 -14.02
CA LEU A 61 14.46 11.47 -13.53
C LEU A 61 14.34 12.49 -12.38
N ILE A 62 15.22 12.39 -11.38
CA ILE A 62 15.28 13.26 -10.19
C ILE A 62 15.46 14.72 -10.58
N THR A 63 16.35 14.99 -11.54
CA THR A 63 16.69 16.36 -11.96
C THR A 63 15.54 17.02 -12.73
N LEU A 64 14.78 16.27 -13.52
CA LEU A 64 13.67 16.79 -14.31
C LEU A 64 12.43 17.09 -13.45
N THR A 65 12.13 16.29 -12.42
CA THR A 65 10.98 16.51 -11.53
C THR A 65 11.22 17.62 -10.50
N GLY A 66 12.45 17.84 -10.05
CA GLY A 66 12.78 18.89 -9.08
C GLY A 66 12.64 20.32 -9.63
N ASN A 67 12.94 20.54 -10.91
CA ASN A 67 12.98 21.88 -11.49
C ASN A 67 11.62 22.37 -12.02
N PHE A 68 10.75 21.47 -12.51
CA PHE A 68 9.46 21.88 -13.11
C PHE A 68 8.39 22.32 -12.10
N ILE A 69 8.48 21.89 -10.84
CA ILE A 69 7.46 22.17 -9.81
C ILE A 69 7.77 23.46 -9.04
N PHE A 70 9.05 23.83 -8.94
CA PHE A 70 9.51 24.96 -8.13
C PHE A 70 9.10 26.34 -8.71
N ASP A 71 8.95 26.44 -10.04
CA ASP A 71 8.60 27.69 -10.72
C ASP A 71 7.08 27.87 -10.94
N TYR A 72 6.27 26.81 -10.85
CA TYR A 72 4.85 26.87 -11.19
C TYR A 72 3.92 27.22 -10.01
N LEU A 73 4.37 27.10 -8.75
CA LEU A 73 3.50 27.23 -7.58
C LEU A 73 4.06 28.18 -6.53
N ARG A 74 3.80 29.48 -6.70
CA ARG A 74 4.03 30.50 -5.66
C ARG A 74 2.81 31.41 -5.48
N ALA A 75 1.77 30.88 -4.84
CA ALA A 75 0.77 31.65 -4.08
C ALA A 75 0.00 30.74 -3.09
N ASP A 76 0.11 31.10 -1.81
CA ASP A 76 -0.82 30.83 -0.69
C ASP A 76 -1.04 29.42 -0.10
N ASN A 77 0.03 28.66 0.12
CA ASN A 77 -0.04 27.50 1.03
C ASN A 77 1.33 27.09 1.62
N GLN A 78 2.04 28.04 2.24
CA GLN A 78 3.46 27.85 2.63
C GLN A 78 3.69 26.65 3.58
N ALA A 79 2.78 26.35 4.49
CA ALA A 79 2.96 25.25 5.45
C ALA A 79 2.76 23.86 4.83
N SER A 80 1.75 23.67 3.98
CA SER A 80 1.52 22.40 3.28
C SER A 80 2.59 22.16 2.21
N ILE A 81 3.03 23.22 1.52
CA ILE A 81 4.15 23.16 0.58
C ILE A 81 5.46 22.82 1.29
N ALA A 82 5.72 23.40 2.48
CA ALA A 82 6.89 23.05 3.28
C ALA A 82 6.87 21.59 3.73
N ALA A 83 5.71 21.06 4.14
CA ALA A 83 5.56 19.67 4.53
C ALA A 83 5.74 18.70 3.34
N ILE A 84 5.16 19.02 2.18
CA ILE A 84 5.30 18.23 0.95
C ILE A 84 6.76 18.24 0.46
N SER A 85 7.40 19.41 0.44
CA SER A 85 8.80 19.55 0.02
C SER A 85 9.77 18.88 0.99
N ALA A 86 9.56 18.96 2.31
CA ALA A 86 10.36 18.25 3.30
C ALA A 86 10.23 16.72 3.15
N ARG A 87 9.02 16.22 2.91
CA ARG A 87 8.78 14.79 2.65
C ARG A 87 9.44 14.34 1.36
N GLN A 88 9.34 15.12 0.29
CA GLN A 88 9.96 14.80 -0.98
C GLN A 88 11.51 14.82 -0.88
N GLN A 89 12.08 15.81 -0.18
CA GLN A 89 13.53 15.86 0.10
C GLN A 89 14.00 14.66 0.90
N PHE A 90 13.22 14.20 1.88
CA PHE A 90 13.52 12.98 2.62
C PHE A 90 13.54 11.74 1.69
N GLN A 91 12.56 11.61 0.80
CA GLN A 91 12.51 10.53 -0.19
C GLN A 91 13.70 10.56 -1.15
N TYR A 92 14.11 11.73 -1.62
CA TYR A 92 15.31 11.88 -2.44
C TYR A 92 16.59 11.50 -1.68
N LYS A 93 16.72 11.86 -0.41
CA LYS A 93 17.87 11.46 0.41
C LYS A 93 17.94 9.96 0.63
N ILE A 94 16.80 9.28 0.78
CA ILE A 94 16.76 7.81 0.82
C ILE A 94 17.26 7.24 -0.50
N LEU A 95 16.72 7.72 -1.63
CA LEU A 95 17.17 7.27 -2.95
C LEU A 95 18.67 7.50 -3.18
N GLU A 96 19.16 8.70 -2.89
CA GLU A 96 20.57 9.07 -3.03
C GLU A 96 21.46 8.15 -2.19
N LYS A 97 21.08 7.90 -0.93
CA LYS A 97 21.82 6.99 -0.04
C LYS A 97 21.82 5.56 -0.59
N GLU A 98 20.68 5.05 -1.02
CA GLU A 98 20.56 3.67 -1.54
C GLU A 98 21.30 3.49 -2.88
N LEU A 99 21.35 4.54 -3.72
CA LEU A 99 22.12 4.54 -4.97
C LEU A 99 23.62 4.67 -4.75
N ALA A 100 24.03 5.44 -3.73
CA ALA A 100 25.44 5.65 -3.38
C ALA A 100 26.07 4.47 -2.60
N ASP A 101 25.24 3.59 -2.04
CA ASP A 101 25.70 2.40 -1.32
C ASP A 101 26.40 1.40 -2.26
N LYS A 102 27.36 0.65 -1.72
CA LYS A 102 28.19 -0.33 -2.47
C LYS A 102 27.42 -1.63 -2.81
N LYS A 103 26.09 -1.55 -2.88
CA LYS A 103 25.21 -2.67 -3.25
C LYS A 103 25.39 -3.02 -4.73
N THR A 104 25.06 -4.26 -5.08
CA THR A 104 24.94 -4.67 -6.49
C THR A 104 23.70 -4.02 -7.12
N GLU A 105 23.64 -4.00 -8.45
CA GLU A 105 22.49 -3.44 -9.18
C GLU A 105 21.19 -4.18 -8.87
N VAL A 106 21.25 -5.51 -8.76
CA VAL A 106 20.14 -6.38 -8.36
C VAL A 106 19.67 -6.07 -6.94
N GLU A 107 20.58 -5.89 -5.99
CA GLU A 107 20.22 -5.53 -4.61
C GLU A 107 19.59 -4.14 -4.53
N ARG A 108 20.12 -3.15 -5.26
CA ARG A 108 19.52 -1.82 -5.34
C ARG A 108 18.11 -1.87 -5.93
N ALA A 109 17.92 -2.63 -7.01
CA ALA A 109 16.61 -2.80 -7.62
C ALA A 109 15.59 -3.41 -6.64
N LYS A 110 15.97 -4.43 -5.88
CA LYS A 110 15.12 -5.03 -4.83
C LYS A 110 14.74 -4.01 -3.75
N VAL A 111 15.71 -3.22 -3.27
CA VAL A 111 15.45 -2.18 -2.26
C VAL A 111 14.54 -1.10 -2.82
N LEU A 112 14.76 -0.63 -4.05
CA LEU A 112 13.92 0.37 -4.69
C LEU A 112 12.47 -0.12 -4.85
N LEU A 113 12.28 -1.36 -5.30
CA LEU A 113 10.95 -1.96 -5.42
C LEU A 113 10.28 -2.13 -4.08
N PHE A 114 11.03 -2.56 -3.07
CA PHE A 114 10.54 -2.59 -1.70
C PHE A 114 10.05 -1.20 -1.27
N LEU A 115 10.89 -0.16 -1.39
CA LEU A 115 10.58 1.22 -1.00
C LEU A 115 9.37 1.82 -1.74
N VAL A 116 9.25 1.57 -3.06
CA VAL A 116 8.07 1.95 -3.85
C VAL A 116 6.83 1.26 -3.30
N ARG A 117 6.89 -0.06 -3.14
CA ARG A 117 5.73 -0.87 -2.75
C ARG A 117 5.27 -0.64 -1.32
N ILE A 118 6.18 -0.28 -0.40
CA ILE A 118 5.78 0.15 0.96
C ILE A 118 5.29 1.60 1.01
N GLY A 119 5.25 2.30 -0.13
CA GLY A 119 4.76 3.68 -0.24
C GLY A 119 5.71 4.72 0.35
N VAL A 120 6.96 4.37 0.63
CA VAL A 120 7.96 5.33 1.12
C VAL A 120 8.27 6.36 0.06
N LEU A 121 8.16 6.02 -1.23
CA LEU A 121 8.44 6.89 -2.38
C LEU A 121 7.16 7.44 -3.04
N ASP A 122 6.10 7.65 -2.27
CA ASP A 122 4.77 8.08 -2.77
C ASP A 122 4.69 9.49 -3.34
N GLN A 123 5.69 10.34 -3.14
CA GLN A 123 5.76 11.67 -3.75
C GLN A 123 6.65 11.71 -5.00
N LEU A 124 7.16 10.54 -5.44
CA LEU A 124 7.97 10.40 -6.64
C LEU A 124 7.21 9.64 -7.73
N ASN A 125 7.77 9.59 -8.94
CA ASN A 125 7.19 8.84 -10.05
C ASN A 125 7.37 7.33 -9.84
N GLN A 126 6.53 6.75 -8.97
CA GLN A 126 6.55 5.33 -8.62
C GLN A 126 6.52 4.40 -9.85
N PRO A 127 5.65 4.61 -10.85
CA PRO A 127 5.62 3.75 -12.04
C PRO A 127 6.98 3.68 -12.76
N GLU A 128 7.68 4.80 -12.91
CA GLU A 128 8.97 4.81 -13.59
C GLU A 128 10.08 4.21 -12.73
N ILE A 129 10.08 4.46 -11.41
CA ILE A 129 11.04 3.84 -10.47
C ILE A 129 10.85 2.32 -10.45
N GLU A 130 9.60 1.84 -10.39
CA GLU A 130 9.26 0.42 -10.44
C GLU A 130 9.68 -0.22 -11.76
N LYS A 131 9.38 0.41 -12.90
CA LYS A 131 9.80 -0.05 -14.22
C LYS A 131 11.33 -0.16 -14.34
N ILE A 132 12.06 0.86 -13.90
CA ILE A 132 13.54 0.88 -13.94
C ILE A 132 14.12 -0.22 -13.04
N ALA A 133 13.57 -0.39 -11.83
CA ALA A 133 14.04 -1.41 -10.91
C ALA A 133 13.71 -2.84 -11.42
N LEU A 134 12.51 -3.07 -11.98
CA LEU A 134 12.15 -4.36 -12.58
C LEU A 134 13.04 -4.72 -13.77
N ALA A 135 13.41 -3.75 -14.60
CA ALA A 135 14.32 -3.96 -15.74
C ALA A 135 15.74 -4.38 -15.30
N ALA A 136 16.13 -4.05 -14.08
CA ALA A 136 17.44 -4.39 -13.51
C ALA A 136 17.46 -5.74 -12.78
N LEU A 137 16.34 -6.46 -12.73
CA LEU A 137 16.21 -7.76 -12.07
C LEU A 137 16.24 -8.91 -13.09
N PRO A 138 16.90 -10.03 -12.76
CA PRO A 138 16.72 -11.27 -13.50
C PRO A 138 15.21 -11.64 -13.58
N PRO A 139 14.72 -12.20 -14.70
CA PRO A 139 13.31 -12.53 -14.91
C PRO A 139 12.67 -13.37 -13.79
N ASP A 140 13.46 -14.25 -13.18
CA ASP A 140 13.02 -15.16 -12.11
C ASP A 140 13.34 -14.64 -10.70
N SER A 141 13.69 -13.36 -10.58
CA SER A 141 13.97 -12.78 -9.25
C SER A 141 12.70 -12.78 -8.41
N PRO A 142 12.74 -13.30 -7.17
CA PRO A 142 11.63 -13.11 -6.25
C PRO A 142 11.60 -11.63 -5.85
N VAL A 143 10.84 -10.86 -6.62
CA VAL A 143 10.57 -9.46 -6.36
C VAL A 143 9.24 -9.42 -5.60
N GLY A 144 9.30 -9.71 -4.32
CA GLY A 144 8.21 -9.48 -3.38
C GLY A 144 8.62 -8.40 -2.38
N ILE A 145 7.65 -7.66 -1.85
CA ILE A 145 7.76 -7.29 -0.43
C ILE A 145 7.93 -8.64 0.31
N PRO A 146 8.48 -8.72 1.53
CA PRO A 146 8.13 -9.80 2.44
C PRO A 146 6.61 -9.79 2.79
N SER A 147 5.73 -9.50 1.84
CA SER A 147 4.33 -9.89 1.85
C SER A 147 4.33 -11.39 1.70
N LEU A 148 3.89 -12.08 2.75
CA LEU A 148 3.48 -13.48 2.81
C LEU A 148 4.19 -14.36 1.79
N ARG A 149 5.10 -15.22 2.24
CA ARG A 149 5.28 -16.45 1.48
C ARG A 149 3.92 -17.12 1.55
N SER A 150 3.19 -17.16 0.45
CA SER A 150 2.02 -18.02 0.23
C SER A 150 2.14 -19.39 0.92
N GLY A 151 3.35 -19.94 0.95
CA GLY A 151 3.75 -21.12 1.71
C GLY A 151 3.38 -21.07 3.20
N GLU A 152 3.51 -19.95 3.90
CA GLU A 152 3.11 -19.78 5.31
C GLU A 152 1.60 -19.91 5.48
N VAL A 153 0.80 -19.28 4.61
CA VAL A 153 -0.67 -19.37 4.66
C VAL A 153 -1.11 -20.81 4.41
N ARG A 154 -0.52 -21.48 3.42
CA ARG A 154 -0.81 -22.90 3.14
C ARG A 154 -0.36 -23.81 4.28
N GLN A 155 0.84 -23.61 4.82
CA GLN A 155 1.35 -24.35 5.97
C GLN A 155 0.44 -24.21 7.17
N TYR A 156 -0.03 -23.00 7.46
CA TYR A 156 -0.99 -22.75 8.52
C TYR A 156 -2.31 -23.48 8.28
N LEU A 157 -2.91 -23.31 7.10
CA LEU A 157 -4.16 -23.99 6.74
C LEU A 157 -4.02 -25.51 6.87
N ASN A 158 -2.88 -26.07 6.46
CA ASN A 158 -2.57 -27.50 6.67
C ASN A 158 -2.49 -27.85 8.16
N ALA A 159 -1.79 -27.05 8.97
CA ALA A 159 -1.61 -27.28 10.41
C ALA A 159 -2.94 -27.27 11.18
N VAL A 160 -3.90 -26.44 10.77
CA VAL A 160 -5.24 -26.39 11.38
C VAL A 160 -6.26 -27.36 10.74
N GLY A 161 -5.78 -28.36 9.98
CA GLY A 161 -6.65 -29.38 9.39
C GLY A 161 -7.52 -28.88 8.23
N ARG A 162 -7.13 -27.77 7.59
CA ARG A 162 -7.81 -27.12 6.44
C ARG A 162 -6.98 -27.23 5.17
N ALA A 163 -6.27 -28.35 5.01
CA ALA A 163 -5.51 -28.64 3.80
C ALA A 163 -6.40 -28.66 2.54
N ASP A 164 -7.67 -28.99 2.71
CA ASP A 164 -8.68 -28.92 1.66
C ASP A 164 -8.89 -27.49 1.12
N ILE A 165 -8.72 -26.46 1.96
CA ILE A 165 -8.77 -25.05 1.55
C ILE A 165 -7.42 -24.55 1.05
N ALA A 166 -6.32 -25.01 1.65
CA ALA A 166 -4.98 -24.66 1.18
C ALA A 166 -4.75 -25.05 -0.30
N GLY A 167 -5.38 -26.13 -0.76
CA GLY A 167 -5.36 -26.56 -2.15
C GLY A 167 -6.21 -25.70 -3.11
N LEU A 168 -7.19 -24.96 -2.59
CA LEU A 168 -8.11 -24.13 -3.37
C LEU A 168 -7.61 -22.71 -3.62
N LEU A 169 -6.46 -22.34 -3.07
CA LEU A 169 -5.93 -20.99 -3.20
C LEU A 169 -4.55 -21.04 -3.85
N SER A 170 -4.35 -20.24 -4.88
CA SER A 170 -3.03 -20.00 -5.43
C SER A 170 -2.25 -19.01 -4.55
N ASP A 171 -0.94 -18.99 -4.76
CA ASP A 171 -0.04 -18.07 -4.09
C ASP A 171 -0.33 -16.62 -4.49
N ARG A 172 -0.55 -16.41 -5.80
CA ARG A 172 -0.90 -15.12 -6.39
C ARG A 172 -2.23 -14.59 -5.83
N ALA A 173 -3.23 -15.43 -5.64
CA ALA A 173 -4.51 -15.01 -5.11
C ALA A 173 -4.44 -14.64 -3.62
N ILE A 174 -3.63 -15.38 -2.83
CA ILE A 174 -3.34 -15.03 -1.43
C ILE A 174 -2.65 -13.66 -1.38
N GLU A 175 -1.58 -13.46 -2.15
CA GLU A 175 -0.86 -12.18 -2.18
C GLU A 175 -1.77 -11.01 -2.56
N LEU A 176 -2.61 -11.19 -3.60
CA LEU A 176 -3.51 -10.17 -4.08
C LEU A 176 -4.59 -9.81 -3.05
N PHE A 177 -5.13 -10.81 -2.34
CA PHE A 177 -6.06 -10.59 -1.22
C PHE A 177 -5.43 -9.66 -0.18
N PHE A 178 -4.25 -10.01 0.33
CA PHE A 178 -3.60 -9.24 1.39
C PHE A 178 -3.14 -7.85 0.92
N LYS A 179 -2.73 -7.71 -0.34
CA LYS A 179 -2.42 -6.41 -0.96
C LYS A 179 -3.63 -5.48 -0.88
N HIS A 180 -4.81 -5.94 -1.31
CA HIS A 180 -6.00 -5.09 -1.37
C HIS A 180 -6.63 -4.79 -0.01
N GLU A 181 -6.42 -5.65 0.98
CA GLU A 181 -6.87 -5.38 2.35
C GLU A 181 -5.89 -4.51 3.15
N ALA A 182 -4.86 -3.97 2.48
CA ALA A 182 -3.80 -3.16 3.08
C ALA A 182 -3.12 -3.88 4.27
N MET A 183 -3.01 -5.21 4.18
CA MET A 183 -2.46 -6.09 5.23
C MET A 183 -0.96 -6.34 5.03
N THR A 184 -0.26 -5.36 4.46
CA THR A 184 1.20 -5.37 4.39
C THR A 184 1.79 -4.96 5.73
N GLU A 185 2.99 -5.45 6.05
CA GLU A 185 3.69 -5.10 7.29
C GLU A 185 3.87 -3.59 7.44
N SER A 186 4.25 -2.90 6.36
CA SER A 186 4.42 -1.45 6.36
C SER A 186 3.11 -0.70 6.64
N SER A 187 2.00 -1.18 6.10
CA SER A 187 0.67 -0.62 6.38
C SER A 187 0.26 -0.88 7.82
N TYR A 188 0.48 -2.09 8.31
CA TYR A 188 0.18 -2.48 9.68
C TYR A 188 0.93 -1.63 10.70
N ILE A 189 2.25 -1.53 10.58
CA ILE A 189 3.11 -0.75 11.49
C ILE A 189 2.69 0.73 11.46
N ARG A 190 2.43 1.29 10.27
CA ARG A 190 2.04 2.70 10.11
C ARG A 190 0.68 3.02 10.74
N THR A 191 -0.30 2.12 10.60
CA THR A 191 -1.71 2.39 10.94
C THR A 191 -2.08 1.97 12.36
N THR A 192 -1.54 0.83 12.83
CA THR A 192 -1.86 0.27 14.14
C THR A 192 -0.83 0.63 15.20
N ARG A 193 0.39 1.04 14.78
CA ARG A 193 1.54 1.19 15.68
C ARG A 193 1.80 -0.05 16.54
N ASN A 194 1.45 -1.22 16.00
CA ASN A 194 1.49 -2.51 16.69
C ASN A 194 0.64 -2.58 17.95
N GLY A 195 -0.36 -1.72 18.18
CA GLY A 195 -1.09 -1.70 19.46
C GLY A 195 -2.62 -1.75 19.31
N PRO A 196 -3.32 -1.91 20.44
CA PRO A 196 -4.75 -1.65 20.51
C PRO A 196 -5.12 -0.25 20.03
N ARG A 197 -6.27 -0.13 19.36
CA ARG A 197 -6.78 1.14 18.84
C ARG A 197 -8.28 1.20 18.86
N LYS A 198 -8.82 2.42 18.90
CA LYS A 198 -10.25 2.66 18.73
C LYS A 198 -10.65 2.36 17.28
N ASP A 199 -11.62 1.46 17.10
CA ASP A 199 -12.21 1.17 15.79
C ASP A 199 -13.30 2.19 15.43
N PHE A 200 -13.83 2.06 14.21
CA PHE A 200 -14.88 2.94 13.70
C PHE A 200 -16.18 2.87 14.52
N PHE A 201 -16.41 1.78 15.26
CA PHE A 201 -17.58 1.59 16.11
C PHE A 201 -17.36 2.07 17.54
N GLY A 202 -16.20 2.67 17.84
CA GLY A 202 -15.87 3.17 19.16
C GLY A 202 -15.55 2.07 20.17
N SER A 203 -15.08 0.91 19.72
CA SER A 203 -14.57 -0.20 20.52
C SER A 203 -13.04 -0.28 20.45
N VAL A 204 -12.42 -1.05 21.34
CA VAL A 204 -11.03 -1.49 21.16
C VAL A 204 -10.96 -2.51 20.03
N SER A 205 -9.96 -2.37 19.16
CA SER A 205 -9.58 -3.35 18.14
C SER A 205 -8.07 -3.58 18.17
N ILE A 206 -7.67 -4.78 17.77
CA ILE A 206 -6.27 -5.22 17.70
C ILE A 206 -6.00 -5.90 16.36
N GLY A 207 -4.72 -6.09 16.02
CA GLY A 207 -4.32 -6.76 14.78
C GLY A 207 -4.96 -6.13 13.53
N PHE A 208 -5.44 -6.98 12.61
CA PHE A 208 -6.16 -6.54 11.41
C PHE A 208 -7.65 -6.28 11.69
N GLY A 209 -7.93 -5.31 12.57
CA GLY A 209 -9.29 -4.86 12.84
C GLY A 209 -10.15 -5.88 13.61
N TYR A 210 -9.53 -6.78 14.36
CA TYR A 210 -10.21 -7.69 15.26
C TYR A 210 -10.84 -6.86 16.40
N SER A 211 -12.17 -6.68 16.37
CA SER A 211 -12.88 -5.87 17.36
C SER A 211 -13.14 -6.68 18.63
N LEU A 212 -12.82 -6.10 19.78
CA LEU A 212 -13.05 -6.70 21.10
C LEU A 212 -14.48 -6.46 21.61
N PHE A 213 -15.33 -5.78 20.84
CA PHE A 213 -16.66 -5.39 21.30
C PHE A 213 -17.59 -6.58 21.62
N ASN A 214 -17.67 -7.57 20.72
CA ASN A 214 -18.63 -8.67 20.85
C ASN A 214 -17.92 -10.01 20.94
N VAL A 215 -16.84 -10.05 21.73
CA VAL A 215 -15.97 -11.21 21.91
C VAL A 215 -16.01 -11.61 23.38
N THR A 216 -16.36 -12.87 23.64
CA THR A 216 -16.26 -13.44 25.00
C THR A 216 -14.82 -13.79 25.32
N ARG A 217 -14.45 -13.89 26.61
CA ARG A 217 -13.11 -14.33 27.02
C ARG A 217 -12.72 -15.67 26.38
N GLN A 218 -13.63 -16.65 26.40
CA GLN A 218 -13.40 -17.96 25.77
C GLN A 218 -13.10 -17.83 24.27
N LYS A 219 -13.85 -17.00 23.53
CA LYS A 219 -13.61 -16.76 22.11
C LYS A 219 -12.28 -16.06 21.90
N PHE A 220 -11.95 -15.08 22.73
CA PHE A 220 -10.70 -14.34 22.67
C PHE A 220 -9.50 -15.25 22.89
N GLU A 221 -9.54 -16.09 23.92
CA GLU A 221 -8.49 -17.09 24.22
C GLU A 221 -8.35 -18.10 23.08
N ALA A 222 -9.45 -18.60 22.52
CA ALA A 222 -9.39 -19.48 21.35
C ALA A 222 -8.78 -18.78 20.11
N ASP A 223 -9.02 -17.48 19.97
CA ASP A 223 -8.58 -16.69 18.81
C ASP A 223 -7.18 -16.09 18.96
N TRP A 224 -6.62 -16.01 20.17
CA TRP A 224 -5.36 -15.32 20.44
C TRP A 224 -4.42 -16.03 21.42
N GLY A 225 -4.91 -16.96 22.25
CA GLY A 225 -4.12 -17.59 23.33
C GLY A 225 -2.88 -18.32 22.84
N ASP A 226 -2.96 -19.04 21.71
CA ASP A 226 -1.79 -19.70 21.11
C ASP A 226 -0.91 -18.77 20.26
N ILE A 227 -1.27 -17.48 20.17
CA ILE A 227 -0.54 -16.48 19.36
C ILE A 227 0.19 -15.47 20.24
N LEU A 228 -0.45 -15.00 21.31
CA LEU A 228 0.08 -13.98 22.21
C LEU A 228 0.56 -14.61 23.50
N ASP A 229 1.56 -13.99 24.13
CA ASP A 229 1.96 -14.35 25.49
C ASP A 229 0.78 -14.19 26.47
N ASP A 230 0.68 -15.09 27.46
CA ASP A 230 -0.39 -15.08 28.47
C ASP A 230 -0.54 -13.72 29.17
N ASP A 231 0.57 -13.02 29.45
CA ASP A 231 0.57 -11.66 30.01
C ASP A 231 -0.16 -10.66 29.12
N VAL A 232 0.06 -10.74 27.81
CA VAL A 232 -0.60 -9.87 26.83
C VAL A 232 -2.10 -10.21 26.76
N VAL A 233 -2.45 -11.50 26.79
CA VAL A 233 -3.84 -11.95 26.82
C VAL A 233 -4.57 -11.38 28.05
N GLU A 234 -4.02 -11.56 29.25
CA GLU A 234 -4.64 -11.05 30.49
C GLU A 234 -4.75 -9.52 30.51
N LYS A 235 -3.78 -8.80 29.94
CA LYS A 235 -3.87 -7.34 29.77
C LYS A 235 -5.00 -6.91 28.83
N LEU A 236 -5.31 -7.71 27.82
CA LEU A 236 -6.34 -7.39 26.83
C LEU A 236 -7.76 -7.81 27.26
N VAL A 237 -7.91 -8.78 28.16
CA VAL A 237 -9.22 -9.24 28.67
C VAL A 237 -10.11 -8.09 29.20
N PRO A 238 -9.61 -7.09 29.95
CA PRO A 238 -10.41 -5.94 30.38
C PRO A 238 -10.99 -5.09 29.24
N ALA A 239 -10.44 -5.18 28.02
CA ALA A 239 -10.96 -4.46 26.86
C ALA A 239 -12.18 -5.11 26.20
N LEU A 240 -12.49 -6.37 26.55
CA LEU A 240 -13.61 -7.09 25.98
C LEU A 240 -14.94 -6.39 26.34
N GLY A 241 -15.72 -6.05 25.31
CA GLY A 241 -17.01 -5.37 25.49
C GLY A 241 -16.94 -3.86 25.75
N LEU A 242 -15.75 -3.25 25.84
CA LEU A 242 -15.63 -1.82 26.10
C LEU A 242 -16.21 -0.96 24.98
N ARG A 243 -16.80 0.18 25.36
CA ARG A 243 -17.32 1.20 24.45
C ARG A 243 -17.14 2.61 25.02
N GLY A 244 -17.15 3.59 24.11
CA GLY A 244 -17.19 5.01 24.48
C GLY A 244 -15.96 5.43 25.28
N ASP A 245 -16.17 6.23 26.32
CA ASP A 245 -15.08 6.82 27.12
C ASP A 245 -14.21 5.77 27.82
N ALA A 246 -14.77 4.59 28.14
CA ALA A 246 -14.01 3.49 28.72
C ALA A 246 -12.92 2.95 27.77
N VAL A 247 -13.13 3.06 26.45
CA VAL A 247 -12.11 2.70 25.45
C VAL A 247 -10.94 3.66 25.51
N ASP A 248 -11.20 4.96 25.63
CA ASP A 248 -10.14 5.97 25.67
C ASP A 248 -9.30 5.83 26.94
N ALA A 249 -9.94 5.51 28.07
CA ALA A 249 -9.26 5.18 29.33
C ALA A 249 -8.39 3.91 29.21
N PHE A 250 -8.91 2.84 28.59
CA PHE A 250 -8.15 1.62 28.35
C PHE A 250 -6.93 1.88 27.46
N LEU A 251 -7.10 2.60 26.34
CA LEU A 251 -6.02 2.90 25.40
C LEU A 251 -4.93 3.79 26.01
N ALA A 252 -5.25 4.61 27.01
CA ALA A 252 -4.28 5.41 27.74
C ALA A 252 -3.49 4.61 28.80
N SER A 253 -4.02 3.46 29.23
CA SER A 253 -3.40 2.58 30.23
C SER A 253 -2.19 1.82 29.67
N ASP A 254 -1.42 1.15 30.54
CA ASP A 254 -0.33 0.29 30.09
C ASP A 254 -0.82 -0.94 29.30
N ALA A 255 -2.05 -1.40 29.57
CA ALA A 255 -2.69 -2.45 28.80
C ALA A 255 -3.01 -2.00 27.36
N GLY A 256 -3.29 -0.70 27.17
CA GLY A 256 -3.46 -0.08 25.86
C GLY A 256 -2.17 0.07 25.05
N LYS A 257 -1.00 -0.19 25.66
CA LYS A 257 0.32 -0.04 25.04
C LYS A 257 0.99 -1.39 24.70
N VAL A 258 0.29 -2.51 24.91
CA VAL A 258 0.81 -3.82 24.49
C VAL A 258 1.11 -3.81 22.99
N SER A 259 2.21 -4.47 22.62
CA SER A 259 2.63 -4.60 21.23
C SER A 259 2.19 -5.95 20.70
N ILE A 260 1.48 -5.95 19.57
CA ILE A 260 1.09 -7.10 18.77
C ILE A 260 1.84 -6.94 17.45
N SER A 261 2.80 -7.82 17.22
CA SER A 261 3.61 -7.85 16.02
C SER A 261 2.76 -8.11 14.77
N TYR A 262 3.32 -7.77 13.61
CA TYR A 262 2.70 -8.09 12.33
C TYR A 262 2.45 -9.59 12.17
N ALA A 263 3.39 -10.43 12.61
CA ALA A 263 3.27 -11.88 12.52
C ALA A 263 2.08 -12.40 13.34
N GLU A 264 1.94 -11.96 14.59
CA GLU A 264 0.82 -12.34 15.47
C GLU A 264 -0.53 -11.89 14.90
N ALA A 265 -0.61 -10.63 14.43
CA ALA A 265 -1.82 -10.10 13.81
C ALA A 265 -2.21 -10.87 12.53
N LYS A 266 -1.21 -11.26 11.74
CA LYS A 266 -1.37 -12.03 10.50
C LYS A 266 -1.88 -13.44 10.81
N ASP A 267 -1.28 -14.12 11.77
CA ASP A 267 -1.69 -15.47 12.16
C ASP A 267 -3.13 -15.48 12.70
N ASN A 268 -3.49 -14.48 13.50
CA ASN A 268 -4.88 -14.31 13.95
C ASN A 268 -5.82 -14.10 12.76
N PHE A 269 -5.47 -13.21 11.83
CA PHE A 269 -6.31 -12.93 10.67
C PHE A 269 -6.52 -14.17 9.79
N ILE A 270 -5.46 -14.95 9.54
CA ILE A 270 -5.56 -16.20 8.78
C ILE A 270 -6.51 -17.17 9.51
N ARG A 271 -6.34 -17.30 10.83
CA ARG A 271 -7.14 -18.17 11.70
C ARG A 271 -8.62 -17.82 11.70
N THR A 272 -8.94 -16.57 12.03
CA THR A 272 -10.30 -16.18 12.39
C THR A 272 -11.10 -15.66 11.21
N THR A 273 -10.42 -15.25 10.14
CA THR A 273 -11.06 -14.54 9.04
C THR A 273 -10.80 -15.23 7.71
N PHE A 274 -9.55 -15.33 7.27
CA PHE A 274 -9.23 -15.81 5.92
C PHE A 274 -9.71 -17.26 5.68
N GLY A 275 -9.32 -18.21 6.53
CA GLY A 275 -9.73 -19.61 6.41
C GLY A 275 -11.25 -19.83 6.55
N PRO A 276 -11.91 -19.24 7.57
CA PRO A 276 -13.37 -19.28 7.69
C PRO A 276 -14.12 -18.67 6.50
N TYR A 277 -13.60 -17.60 5.87
CA TYR A 277 -14.22 -16.99 4.69
C TYR A 277 -14.19 -17.90 3.46
N ALA A 278 -13.08 -18.60 3.22
CA ALA A 278 -13.02 -19.62 2.18
C ALA A 278 -14.06 -20.73 2.42
N GLY A 279 -14.20 -21.18 3.68
CA GLY A 279 -15.24 -22.15 4.07
C GLY A 279 -16.65 -21.61 3.82
N ARG A 280 -16.91 -20.35 4.17
CA ARG A 280 -18.20 -19.69 3.94
C ARG A 280 -18.53 -19.59 2.45
N LEU A 281 -17.53 -19.34 1.59
CA LEU A 281 -17.72 -19.33 0.14
C LEU A 281 -18.21 -20.69 -0.35
N LEU A 282 -17.56 -21.78 0.10
CA LEU A 282 -17.97 -23.14 -0.25
C LEU A 282 -19.34 -23.52 0.32
N THR A 283 -19.73 -22.99 1.48
CA THR A 283 -21.10 -23.17 1.99
C THR A 283 -22.12 -22.43 1.12
N SER A 284 -21.80 -21.21 0.67
CA SER A 284 -22.71 -20.41 -0.17
C SER A 284 -22.78 -20.89 -1.62
N ILE A 285 -21.68 -21.42 -2.16
CA ILE A 285 -21.51 -21.87 -3.53
C ILE A 285 -20.62 -23.13 -3.54
N PRO A 286 -21.17 -24.33 -3.28
CA PRO A 286 -20.38 -25.57 -3.23
C PRO A 286 -19.54 -25.83 -4.50
N GLN A 287 -20.08 -25.45 -5.67
CA GLN A 287 -19.45 -25.58 -6.98
C GLN A 287 -18.20 -24.70 -7.13
N ALA A 288 -17.98 -23.72 -6.26
CA ALA A 288 -16.75 -22.93 -6.26
C ALA A 288 -15.50 -23.81 -6.06
N ARG A 289 -15.63 -25.02 -5.51
CA ARG A 289 -14.55 -26.01 -5.42
C ARG A 289 -13.98 -26.42 -6.78
N GLU A 290 -14.72 -26.23 -7.87
CA GLU A 290 -14.30 -26.57 -9.23
C GLU A 290 -13.53 -25.42 -9.92
N LEU A 291 -13.45 -24.25 -9.29
CA LEU A 291 -12.68 -23.12 -9.82
C LEU A 291 -11.18 -23.40 -9.74
N SER A 292 -10.41 -22.78 -10.64
CA SER A 292 -8.96 -22.75 -10.51
C SER A 292 -8.57 -22.08 -9.18
N PRO A 293 -7.42 -22.44 -8.58
CA PRO A 293 -7.00 -21.84 -7.31
C PRO A 293 -6.86 -20.31 -7.36
N ASP A 294 -6.50 -19.77 -8.52
CA ASP A 294 -6.48 -18.33 -8.78
C ASP A 294 -7.91 -17.74 -8.75
N CYS A 295 -8.84 -18.33 -9.51
CA CYS A 295 -10.19 -17.80 -9.61
C CYS A 295 -11.00 -17.97 -8.31
N PHE A 296 -10.80 -19.07 -7.58
CA PHE A 296 -11.40 -19.26 -6.26
C PHE A 296 -10.99 -18.13 -5.31
N GLY A 297 -9.69 -17.80 -5.25
CA GLY A 297 -9.20 -16.71 -4.41
C GLY A 297 -9.68 -15.33 -4.88
N ALA A 298 -9.88 -15.13 -6.18
CA ALA A 298 -10.49 -13.91 -6.71
C ALA A 298 -11.95 -13.74 -6.24
N VAL A 299 -12.76 -14.80 -6.39
CA VAL A 299 -14.17 -14.81 -5.95
C VAL A 299 -14.26 -14.61 -4.43
N MET A 300 -13.39 -15.26 -3.66
CA MET A 300 -13.31 -15.05 -2.22
C MET A 300 -12.95 -13.60 -1.85
N SER A 301 -11.99 -12.99 -2.55
CA SER A 301 -11.61 -11.59 -2.34
C SER A 301 -12.75 -10.62 -2.66
N VAL A 302 -13.53 -10.91 -3.70
CA VAL A 302 -14.74 -10.16 -4.03
C VAL A 302 -15.80 -10.32 -2.94
N ALA A 303 -16.07 -11.55 -2.49
CA ALA A 303 -17.02 -11.82 -1.41
C ALA A 303 -16.61 -11.16 -0.09
N TYR A 304 -15.31 -11.07 0.20
CA TYR A 304 -14.80 -10.35 1.37
C TYR A 304 -15.14 -8.85 1.27
N PHE A 305 -14.83 -8.24 0.12
CA PHE A 305 -15.01 -6.81 -0.12
C PHE A 305 -16.48 -6.37 -0.24
N LYS A 306 -17.32 -7.17 -0.90
CA LYS A 306 -18.74 -6.87 -1.15
C LYS A 306 -19.69 -7.47 -0.12
N GLY A 307 -19.22 -8.47 0.63
CA GLY A 307 -20.04 -9.32 1.48
C GLY A 307 -20.58 -10.55 0.74
N PHE A 308 -20.96 -11.57 1.52
CA PHE A 308 -21.59 -12.81 1.04
C PHE A 308 -23.08 -12.59 0.74
N THR A 309 -23.38 -11.73 -0.23
CA THR A 309 -24.75 -11.34 -0.59
C THR A 309 -25.30 -12.10 -1.80
N PHE A 310 -24.78 -13.31 -2.04
CA PHE A 310 -25.10 -14.14 -3.20
C PHE A 310 -26.59 -14.50 -3.36
N ASP A 311 -27.36 -14.52 -2.27
CA ASP A 311 -28.80 -14.84 -2.28
C ASP A 311 -29.70 -13.63 -2.02
N SER A 312 -29.10 -12.44 -1.88
CA SER A 312 -29.88 -11.23 -1.60
C SER A 312 -30.56 -10.72 -2.87
N ASN A 313 -31.89 -10.52 -2.83
CA ASN A 313 -32.67 -9.94 -3.93
C ASN A 313 -32.49 -8.42 -4.15
N ALA A 314 -31.75 -7.71 -3.28
CA ALA A 314 -31.49 -6.29 -3.47
C ALA A 314 -30.79 -6.00 -4.80
N VAL A 315 -31.22 -4.95 -5.52
CA VAL A 315 -30.68 -4.56 -6.85
C VAL A 315 -29.16 -4.40 -6.81
N ARG A 316 -28.62 -3.73 -5.78
CA ARG A 316 -27.17 -3.53 -5.58
C ARG A 316 -26.34 -4.82 -5.49
N ASN A 317 -26.97 -5.97 -5.27
CA ASN A 317 -26.31 -7.28 -5.15
C ASN A 317 -26.46 -8.14 -6.42
N GLU A 318 -26.98 -7.56 -7.52
CA GLU A 318 -27.14 -8.26 -8.80
C GLU A 318 -25.85 -8.89 -9.30
N GLY A 319 -24.73 -8.15 -9.28
CA GLY A 319 -23.44 -8.69 -9.70
C GLY A 319 -22.98 -9.90 -8.86
N MET A 320 -23.27 -9.93 -7.56
CA MET A 320 -22.97 -11.09 -6.72
C MET A 320 -23.86 -12.29 -7.07
N ARG A 321 -25.15 -12.07 -7.36
CA ARG A 321 -26.05 -13.15 -7.82
C ARG A 321 -25.61 -13.70 -9.17
N SER A 322 -25.25 -12.83 -10.12
CA SER A 322 -24.73 -13.23 -11.43
C SER A 322 -23.44 -14.03 -11.29
N LEU A 323 -22.55 -13.65 -10.37
CA LEU A 323 -21.33 -14.39 -10.08
C LEU A 323 -21.62 -15.80 -9.54
N LYS A 324 -22.56 -15.92 -8.59
CA LYS A 324 -23.00 -17.24 -8.10
C LYS A 324 -23.58 -18.10 -9.22
N LYS A 325 -24.50 -17.53 -10.02
CA LYS A 325 -25.12 -18.23 -11.14
C LYS A 325 -24.09 -18.74 -12.14
N ALA A 326 -23.11 -17.91 -12.52
CA ALA A 326 -22.03 -18.30 -13.43
C ALA A 326 -21.23 -19.49 -12.89
N ILE A 327 -20.92 -19.52 -11.59
CA ILE A 327 -20.22 -20.65 -10.95
C ILE A 327 -21.10 -21.91 -10.93
N GLU A 328 -22.38 -21.78 -10.57
CA GLU A 328 -23.32 -22.91 -10.50
C GLU A 328 -23.61 -23.54 -11.88
N GLU A 329 -23.68 -22.71 -12.93
CA GLU A 329 -23.90 -23.12 -14.32
C GLU A 329 -22.59 -23.52 -15.04
N ARG A 330 -21.44 -23.45 -14.35
CA ARG A 330 -20.10 -23.68 -14.92
C ARG A 330 -19.75 -22.76 -16.10
N ASP A 331 -20.37 -21.58 -16.15
CA ASP A 331 -20.02 -20.52 -17.09
C ASP A 331 -18.81 -19.72 -16.56
N LEU A 332 -17.66 -20.39 -16.52
CA LEU A 332 -16.43 -19.82 -15.96
C LEU A 332 -15.91 -18.63 -16.79
N GLY A 333 -16.20 -18.61 -18.10
CA GLY A 333 -15.77 -17.56 -19.02
C GLY A 333 -16.41 -16.20 -18.73
N SER A 334 -17.60 -16.19 -18.13
CA SER A 334 -18.30 -14.94 -17.77
C SER A 334 -17.80 -14.33 -16.46
N ILE A 335 -17.11 -15.09 -15.60
CA ILE A 335 -16.68 -14.65 -14.26
C ILE A 335 -15.83 -13.36 -14.31
N PRO A 336 -14.77 -13.25 -15.15
CA PRO A 336 -13.96 -12.04 -15.21
C PRO A 336 -14.77 -10.79 -15.57
N GLY A 337 -15.69 -10.92 -16.55
CA GLY A 337 -16.57 -9.83 -16.96
C GLY A 337 -17.48 -9.37 -15.83
N ILE A 338 -18.07 -10.33 -15.10
CA ILE A 338 -18.92 -10.05 -13.93
C ILE A 338 -18.12 -9.33 -12.84
N ILE A 339 -16.91 -9.79 -12.52
CA ILE A 339 -16.05 -9.17 -11.48
C ILE A 339 -15.76 -7.70 -11.85
N ARG A 340 -15.38 -7.41 -13.10
CA ARG A 340 -15.11 -6.03 -13.54
C ARG A 340 -16.34 -5.14 -13.49
N SER A 341 -17.52 -5.70 -13.73
CA SER A 341 -18.78 -4.95 -13.76
C SER A 341 -19.43 -4.75 -12.38
N LEU A 342 -18.83 -5.26 -11.29
CA LEU A 342 -19.44 -5.13 -9.97
C LEU A 342 -19.53 -3.66 -9.54
N ASP A 343 -20.73 -3.09 -9.60
CA ASP A 343 -20.99 -1.69 -9.22
C ASP A 343 -20.58 -1.43 -7.77
N THR A 344 -19.63 -0.52 -7.58
CA THR A 344 -19.10 -0.16 -6.26
C THR A 344 -19.72 1.16 -5.81
N MET A 345 -20.19 1.20 -4.57
CA MET A 345 -20.60 2.44 -3.91
C MET A 345 -19.43 3.44 -3.99
N ARG A 346 -19.59 4.45 -4.86
CA ARG A 346 -18.59 5.45 -5.28
C ARG A 346 -17.44 4.86 -6.09
N ARG A 347 -17.11 5.54 -7.20
CA ARG A 347 -15.86 5.39 -7.98
C ARG A 347 -14.66 5.81 -7.13
N LEU A 348 -14.41 5.09 -6.04
CA LEU A 348 -13.27 5.33 -5.18
C LEU A 348 -12.00 4.96 -5.97
N PRO A 349 -10.96 5.82 -5.95
CA PRO A 349 -9.70 5.50 -6.59
C PRO A 349 -9.18 4.14 -6.14
N GLY A 350 -8.72 3.31 -7.09
CA GLY A 350 -8.14 1.98 -6.83
C GLY A 350 -9.11 0.81 -6.78
N VAL A 351 -10.43 1.04 -6.69
CA VAL A 351 -11.40 -0.08 -6.67
C VAL A 351 -11.53 -0.76 -8.02
N GLN A 352 -11.59 -0.01 -9.12
CA GLN A 352 -11.62 -0.62 -10.46
C GLN A 352 -10.34 -1.42 -10.72
N GLN A 353 -9.18 -0.87 -10.35
CA GLN A 353 -7.91 -1.57 -10.44
C GLN A 353 -7.94 -2.89 -9.66
N ARG A 354 -8.50 -2.90 -8.44
CA ARG A 354 -8.72 -4.14 -7.67
C ARG A 354 -9.56 -5.15 -8.44
N LEU A 355 -10.69 -4.73 -9.00
CA LEU A 355 -11.57 -5.63 -9.76
C LEU A 355 -10.89 -6.15 -11.02
N ASP A 356 -10.11 -5.33 -11.71
CA ASP A 356 -9.36 -5.74 -12.90
C ASP A 356 -8.24 -6.74 -12.55
N GLU A 357 -7.48 -6.49 -11.48
CA GLU A 357 -6.45 -7.40 -10.98
C GLU A 357 -7.07 -8.74 -10.55
N LEU A 358 -8.21 -8.72 -9.85
CA LEU A 358 -8.94 -9.93 -9.44
C LEU A 358 -9.53 -10.68 -10.64
N ALA A 359 -10.11 -9.98 -11.62
CA ALA A 359 -10.64 -10.60 -12.83
C ALA A 359 -9.53 -11.31 -13.63
N SER A 360 -8.32 -10.73 -13.68
CA SER A 360 -7.17 -11.33 -14.35
C SER A 360 -6.70 -12.66 -13.74
N LEU A 361 -7.06 -12.96 -12.49
CA LEU A 361 -6.81 -14.28 -11.89
C LEU A 361 -7.72 -15.36 -12.50
N CYS A 362 -8.94 -15.01 -12.88
CA CYS A 362 -9.88 -15.96 -13.49
C CYS A 362 -9.65 -16.18 -14.99
N GLU A 363 -8.79 -15.36 -15.62
CA GLU A 363 -8.47 -15.46 -17.06
C GLU A 363 -7.21 -16.29 -17.31
N ALA A 364 -6.39 -16.51 -16.29
CA ALA A 364 -5.19 -17.32 -16.38
C ALA A 364 -5.57 -18.83 -16.39
N PRO A 365 -5.03 -19.62 -17.33
CA PRO A 365 -5.34 -21.05 -17.46
C PRO A 365 -4.85 -21.89 -16.28
#